data_AF-A0A453PL11-F1
#
_entry.id   AF-A0A453PL11-F1
#
_cell.length_a   1.000
_cell.length_b   1.000
_cell.length_c   1.000
_cell.angle_alpha   90.00
_cell.angle_beta   90.00
_cell.angle_gamma   90.00
#
_symmetry.space_group_name_H-M   'P 1'
#
loop_
_entity.id
_entity.type
_entity.pdbx_description
1 polymer ?
#
loop_
_entity_poly.entity_id
_entity_poly.type
_entity_poly.pdbx_seq_one_letter_code
_entity_poly.pdbx_strand_id
1 'polypeptide(L)'
;CNIRLLGGLISAHILAKDYSSQNKDGVYQNQLLHLAENLGSRFLPAFETPTGLPYAWINLKYGVMENETTETSTSGCGSLILEMGALSRLTGDPRYEAAALRALRKLWSMRSSLNLVGSTLDVLSGNWIEYSSGIGAGVDSFYEYLIKAYILFGSDEYWDMFHSAYLAVQKYFRHGPWYHEADIRTGEATHWQLTSLQAFWPGVQVC
;
A
#
# COMPACT_ATOMS: atom_id res chain seq x y z
N CYS A 1 -2.12 -6.14 -9.39
CA CYS A 1 -2.24 -7.44 -8.67
C CYS A 1 -1.03 -7.67 -7.74
N ASN A 2 -0.69 -6.67 -6.93
CA ASN A 2 0.51 -6.67 -6.09
C ASN A 2 0.40 -7.67 -4.92
N ILE A 3 -0.61 -7.47 -4.07
CA ILE A 3 -0.82 -8.22 -2.82
C ILE A 3 -1.09 -9.73 -3.00
N ARG A 4 -1.51 -10.17 -4.19
CA ARG A 4 -1.87 -11.58 -4.46
C ARG A 4 -0.74 -12.30 -5.17
N LEU A 5 -0.41 -11.87 -6.39
CA LEU A 5 0.55 -12.57 -7.22
C LEU A 5 1.98 -12.26 -6.78
N LEU A 6 2.35 -10.98 -6.62
CA LEU A 6 3.71 -10.65 -6.22
C LEU A 6 3.97 -11.07 -4.77
N GLY A 7 3.05 -10.74 -3.85
CA GLY A 7 3.12 -11.20 -2.45
C GLY A 7 3.14 -12.73 -2.31
N GLY A 8 2.33 -13.44 -3.10
CA GLY A 8 2.32 -14.90 -3.16
C GLY A 8 3.63 -15.50 -3.67
N LEU A 9 4.21 -14.95 -4.74
CA LEU A 9 5.49 -15.43 -5.29
C LEU A 9 6.65 -15.18 -4.32
N ILE A 10 6.68 -14.01 -3.67
CA ILE A 10 7.73 -13.64 -2.70
C ILE A 10 7.65 -14.53 -1.45
N SER A 11 6.45 -14.67 -0.87
CA SER A 11 6.27 -15.53 0.31
C SER A 11 6.62 -16.99 0.01
N ALA A 12 6.14 -17.52 -1.12
CA ALA A 12 6.46 -18.88 -1.54
C ALA A 12 7.95 -19.07 -1.85
N HIS A 13 8.62 -18.06 -2.41
CA HIS A 13 10.07 -18.08 -2.61
C HIS A 13 10.82 -18.22 -1.28
N ILE A 14 10.49 -17.40 -0.28
CA ILE A 14 11.13 -17.43 1.03
C ILE A 14 10.95 -18.81 1.68
N LEU A 15 9.71 -19.32 1.73
CA LEU A 15 9.41 -20.63 2.31
C LEU A 15 10.11 -21.78 1.57
N ALA A 16 10.13 -21.75 0.23
CA ALA A 16 10.79 -22.78 -0.57
C ALA A 16 12.31 -22.78 -0.39
N LYS A 17 12.91 -21.59 -0.26
CA LYS A 17 14.35 -21.43 -0.01
C LYS A 17 14.72 -21.95 1.37
N ASP A 18 13.94 -21.63 2.40
CA ASP A 18 14.14 -22.13 3.76
C ASP A 18 14.00 -23.67 3.79
N TYR A 19 12.97 -24.22 3.15
CA TYR A 19 12.77 -25.66 3.08
C TYR A 19 13.91 -26.39 2.34
N SER A 20 14.38 -25.86 1.21
CA SER A 20 15.48 -26.44 0.42
C SER A 20 16.83 -26.31 1.14
N SER A 21 17.00 -25.32 2.01
CA SER A 21 18.19 -25.23 2.86
C SER A 21 18.23 -26.32 3.94
N GLN A 22 17.06 -26.81 4.37
CA GLN A 22 16.92 -27.83 5.42
C GLN A 22 16.87 -29.26 4.86
N ASN A 23 16.36 -29.47 3.64
CA ASN A 23 16.17 -30.77 3.03
C ASN A 23 17.01 -30.94 1.76
N LYS A 24 17.73 -32.07 1.63
CA LYS A 24 18.60 -32.36 0.47
C LYS A 24 17.85 -32.94 -0.75
N ASP A 25 16.55 -33.18 -0.64
CA ASP A 25 15.74 -33.78 -1.69
C ASP A 25 15.19 -32.69 -2.63
N GLY A 26 15.95 -32.42 -3.69
CA GLY A 26 15.64 -31.40 -4.69
C GLY A 26 16.17 -30.02 -4.31
N VAL A 27 16.76 -29.32 -5.29
CA VAL A 27 17.31 -27.98 -5.10
C VAL A 27 16.34 -26.99 -5.73
N TYR A 28 15.65 -26.21 -4.89
CA TYR A 28 14.91 -25.04 -5.36
C TYR A 28 15.92 -23.99 -5.85
N GLN A 29 15.71 -23.45 -7.06
CA GLN A 29 16.67 -22.58 -7.76
C GLN A 29 16.05 -21.22 -8.08
N ASN A 30 15.36 -20.61 -7.10
CA ASN A 30 14.83 -19.25 -7.19
C ASN A 30 13.80 -19.01 -8.33
N GLN A 31 13.20 -20.05 -8.89
CA GLN A 31 12.26 -19.91 -10.02
C GLN A 31 11.10 -18.96 -9.70
N LEU A 32 10.59 -18.98 -8.45
CA LEU A 32 9.51 -18.08 -8.02
C LEU A 32 9.99 -16.64 -7.89
N LEU A 33 11.25 -16.41 -7.49
CA LEU A 33 11.84 -15.07 -7.45
C LEU A 33 11.99 -14.50 -8.87
N HIS A 34 12.41 -15.32 -9.85
CA HIS A 34 12.48 -14.89 -11.24
C HIS A 34 11.10 -14.49 -11.81
N LEU A 35 10.04 -15.23 -11.43
CA LEU A 35 8.67 -14.86 -11.78
C LEU A 35 8.23 -13.57 -11.08
N ALA A 36 8.57 -13.41 -9.79
CA ALA A 36 8.28 -12.21 -9.02
C ALA A 36 8.95 -10.97 -9.63
N GLU A 37 10.22 -11.08 -10.00
CA GLU A 37 10.99 -10.01 -10.65
C GLU A 37 10.44 -9.65 -12.04
N ASN A 38 10.05 -10.66 -12.84
CA ASN A 38 9.41 -10.43 -14.13
C ASN A 38 8.05 -9.73 -13.97
N LEU A 39 7.29 -10.06 -12.94
CA LEU A 39 6.00 -9.43 -12.66
C LEU A 39 6.20 -8.00 -12.13
N GLY A 40 7.12 -7.80 -11.17
CA GLY A 40 7.41 -6.50 -10.59
C GLY A 40 7.91 -5.49 -11.61
N SER A 41 8.73 -5.91 -12.59
CA SER A 41 9.21 -5.02 -13.65
C SER A 41 8.08 -4.52 -14.55
N ARG A 42 7.03 -5.33 -14.75
CA ARG A 42 5.83 -4.95 -15.50
C ARG A 42 4.91 -3.99 -14.74
N PHE A 43 5.09 -3.82 -13.43
CA PHE A 43 4.35 -2.82 -12.65
C PHE A 43 4.97 -1.42 -12.74
N LEU A 44 6.28 -1.33 -12.97
CA LEU A 44 7.01 -0.05 -12.96
C LEU A 44 6.42 1.03 -13.88
N PRO A 45 5.94 0.73 -15.10
CA PRO A 45 5.33 1.75 -15.97
C PRO A 45 4.09 2.41 -15.35
N ALA A 46 3.38 1.74 -14.42
CA ALA A 46 2.23 2.35 -13.76
C ALA A 46 2.62 3.58 -12.92
N PHE A 47 3.87 3.64 -12.43
CA PHE A 47 4.40 4.74 -11.62
C PHE A 47 4.95 5.91 -12.44
N GLU A 48 4.92 5.82 -13.78
CA GLU A 48 5.39 6.87 -14.69
C GLU A 48 4.35 7.98 -14.85
N THR A 49 3.84 8.47 -13.73
CA THR A 49 2.95 9.63 -13.66
C THR A 49 3.73 10.86 -13.19
N PRO A 50 3.23 12.10 -13.47
CA PRO A 50 3.87 13.32 -12.97
C PRO A 50 4.04 13.36 -11.44
N THR A 51 3.15 12.70 -10.71
CA THR A 51 3.20 12.63 -9.24
C THR A 51 4.03 11.47 -8.71
N GLY A 52 4.27 10.45 -9.53
CA GLY A 52 4.84 9.16 -9.13
C GLY A 52 3.84 8.21 -8.45
N LEU A 53 2.56 8.60 -8.31
CA LEU A 53 1.49 7.70 -7.86
C LEU A 53 1.10 6.75 -8.99
N PRO A 54 0.93 5.44 -8.73
CA PRO A 54 0.65 4.49 -9.77
C PRO A 54 -0.81 4.52 -10.25
N TYR A 55 -1.01 4.34 -11.55
CA TYR A 55 -2.30 3.97 -12.12
C TYR A 55 -2.87 2.72 -11.43
N ALA A 56 -4.19 2.67 -11.24
CA ALA A 56 -4.85 1.51 -10.63
C ALA A 56 -4.75 0.24 -11.50
N TRP A 57 -4.72 0.41 -12.82
CA TRP A 57 -4.65 -0.69 -13.78
C TRP A 57 -3.45 -0.54 -14.72
N ILE A 58 -2.91 -1.69 -15.10
CA ILE A 58 -1.84 -1.80 -16.07
C ILE A 58 -2.00 -3.09 -16.85
N ASN A 59 -1.79 -3.02 -18.16
CA ASN A 59 -1.72 -4.20 -19.00
C ASN A 59 -0.32 -4.81 -18.89
N LEU A 60 -0.22 -6.06 -18.44
CA LEU A 60 1.08 -6.72 -18.22
C LEU A 60 1.91 -6.88 -19.49
N LYS A 61 1.31 -6.85 -20.67
CA LYS A 61 1.99 -6.96 -21.97
C LYS A 61 2.26 -5.59 -22.59
N TYR A 62 1.31 -4.68 -22.50
CA TYR A 62 1.32 -3.40 -23.23
C TYR A 62 1.61 -2.17 -22.37
N GLY A 63 1.68 -2.30 -21.04
CA GLY A 63 1.86 -1.19 -20.12
C GLY A 63 0.55 -0.46 -19.82
N VAL A 64 0.64 0.85 -19.54
CA VAL A 64 -0.52 1.71 -19.28
C VAL A 64 -1.21 2.02 -20.60
N MET A 65 -2.53 1.86 -20.67
CA MET A 65 -3.32 2.14 -21.87
C MET A 65 -3.52 3.65 -22.06
N GLU A 66 -3.64 4.14 -23.31
CA GLU A 66 -3.77 5.59 -23.60
C GLU A 66 -4.95 6.27 -22.89
N ASN A 67 -6.06 5.55 -22.69
CA ASN A 67 -7.27 6.05 -22.03
C ASN A 67 -7.48 5.43 -20.65
N GLU A 68 -6.40 5.06 -19.97
CA GLU A 68 -6.47 4.50 -18.61
C GLU A 68 -7.05 5.52 -17.62
N THR A 69 -7.87 5.06 -16.68
CA THR A 69 -8.41 5.95 -15.65
C THR A 69 -7.30 6.46 -14.75
N THR A 70 -7.35 7.75 -14.44
CA THR A 70 -6.39 8.40 -13.55
C THR A 70 -6.82 8.32 -12.08
N GLU A 71 -8.01 7.81 -11.82
CA GLU A 71 -8.54 7.65 -10.47
C GLU A 71 -7.96 6.40 -9.80
N THR A 72 -7.50 6.54 -8.56
CA THR A 72 -7.04 5.42 -7.74
C THR A 72 -7.45 5.62 -6.29
N SER A 73 -7.50 4.53 -5.52
CA SER A 73 -7.73 4.62 -4.09
C SER A 73 -6.42 4.83 -3.32
N THR A 74 -6.51 5.36 -2.10
CA THR A 74 -5.37 5.45 -1.17
C THR A 74 -4.75 4.08 -0.92
N SER A 75 -5.56 3.04 -0.74
CA SER A 75 -5.07 1.66 -0.60
C SER A 75 -4.39 1.16 -1.87
N GLY A 76 -4.88 1.54 -3.06
CA GLY A 76 -4.35 1.10 -4.36
C GLY A 76 -2.95 1.62 -4.63
N CYS A 77 -2.66 2.87 -4.26
CA CYS A 77 -1.34 3.48 -4.42
C CYS A 77 -0.45 3.39 -3.16
N GLY A 78 -1.03 3.18 -1.98
CA GLY A 78 -0.32 3.13 -0.70
C GLY A 78 0.09 1.72 -0.24
N SER A 79 -0.55 0.67 -0.74
CA SER A 79 -0.33 -0.72 -0.27
C SER A 79 0.60 -1.52 -1.18
N LEU A 80 1.79 -0.97 -1.42
CA LEU A 80 2.76 -1.52 -2.37
C LEU A 80 4.15 -1.77 -1.74
N ILE A 81 4.49 -1.05 -0.68
CA ILE A 81 5.86 -0.99 -0.15
C ILE A 81 6.36 -2.33 0.39
N LEU A 82 5.48 -3.17 0.96
CA LEU A 82 5.89 -4.47 1.52
C LEU A 82 6.41 -5.41 0.43
N GLU A 83 5.62 -5.66 -0.61
CA GLU A 83 6.01 -6.56 -1.69
C GLU A 83 7.14 -5.98 -2.53
N MET A 84 7.05 -4.71 -2.90
CA MET A 84 8.08 -4.08 -3.75
C MET A 84 9.41 -3.90 -3.00
N GLY A 85 9.35 -3.57 -1.70
CA GLY A 85 10.53 -3.49 -0.83
C GLY A 85 11.17 -4.85 -0.57
N ALA A 86 10.35 -5.91 -0.38
CA ALA A 86 10.85 -7.27 -0.28
C ALA A 86 11.49 -7.74 -1.59
N LEU A 87 10.87 -7.44 -2.74
CA LEU A 87 11.41 -7.77 -4.05
C LEU A 87 12.79 -7.13 -4.24
N SER A 88 12.94 -5.82 -3.96
CA SER A 88 14.23 -5.13 -4.05
C SER A 88 15.31 -5.75 -3.17
N ARG A 89 14.99 -6.14 -1.93
CA ARG A 89 15.95 -6.80 -1.03
C ARG A 89 16.36 -8.18 -1.54
N LEU A 90 15.44 -8.93 -2.13
CA LEU A 90 15.68 -10.30 -2.61
C LEU A 90 16.45 -10.33 -3.95
N THR A 91 16.20 -9.38 -4.85
CA THR A 91 16.86 -9.32 -6.17
C THR A 91 18.11 -8.43 -6.17
N GLY A 92 18.21 -7.49 -5.21
CA GLY A 92 19.24 -6.45 -5.21
C GLY A 92 18.94 -5.27 -6.13
N ASP A 93 17.79 -5.24 -6.83
CA ASP A 93 17.38 -4.13 -7.68
C ASP A 93 16.56 -3.10 -6.89
N PRO A 94 17.06 -1.88 -6.65
CA PRO A 94 16.39 -0.89 -5.80
C PRO A 94 15.16 -0.23 -6.46
N ARG A 95 14.93 -0.42 -7.76
CA ARG A 95 13.88 0.31 -8.50
C ARG A 95 12.48 0.02 -7.97
N TYR A 96 12.23 -1.18 -7.45
CA TYR A 96 10.93 -1.57 -6.94
C TYR A 96 10.58 -0.83 -5.64
N GLU A 97 11.45 -0.92 -4.64
CA GLU A 97 11.29 -0.18 -3.38
C GLU A 97 11.25 1.33 -3.60
N ALA A 98 12.13 1.85 -4.45
CA ALA A 98 12.17 3.28 -4.76
C ALA A 98 10.87 3.79 -5.38
N ALA A 99 10.24 3.02 -6.29
CA ALA A 99 8.96 3.38 -6.89
C ALA A 99 7.83 3.39 -5.84
N ALA A 100 7.71 2.33 -5.04
CA ALA A 100 6.68 2.22 -4.00
C ALA A 100 6.85 3.28 -2.90
N LEU A 101 8.08 3.54 -2.44
CA LEU A 101 8.36 4.54 -1.41
C LEU A 101 8.10 5.96 -1.92
N ARG A 102 8.43 6.25 -3.19
CA ARG A 102 8.09 7.54 -3.81
C ARG A 102 6.58 7.76 -3.84
N ALA A 103 5.81 6.75 -4.25
CA ALA A 103 4.35 6.81 -4.25
C ALA A 103 3.80 7.02 -2.84
N LEU A 104 4.28 6.27 -1.86
CA LEU A 104 3.87 6.39 -0.46
C LEU A 104 4.16 7.78 0.13
N ARG A 105 5.36 8.33 -0.11
CA ARG A 105 5.73 9.68 0.31
C ARG A 105 4.86 10.75 -0.36
N LYS A 106 4.57 10.59 -1.66
CA LYS A 106 3.68 11.51 -2.37
C LYS A 106 2.26 11.45 -1.78
N LEU A 107 1.71 10.26 -1.57
CA LEU A 107 0.42 10.06 -0.93
C LEU A 107 0.37 10.70 0.45
N TRP A 108 1.39 10.47 1.28
CA TRP A 108 1.49 11.08 2.60
C TRP A 108 1.58 12.60 2.55
N SER A 109 2.25 13.17 1.55
CA SER A 109 2.32 14.63 1.36
C SER A 109 0.97 15.27 1.02
N MET A 110 0.00 14.49 0.52
CA MET A 110 -1.34 14.95 0.17
C MET A 110 -2.31 14.98 1.35
N ARG A 111 -1.92 14.46 2.53
CA ARG A 111 -2.78 14.47 3.72
C ARG A 111 -3.23 15.89 4.09
N SER A 112 -4.38 16.00 4.72
CA SER A 112 -4.88 17.28 5.23
C SER A 112 -4.04 17.79 6.42
N SER A 113 -4.29 19.04 6.84
CA SER A 113 -3.74 19.60 8.09
C SER A 113 -4.13 18.81 9.33
N LEU A 114 -5.13 17.93 9.23
CA LEU A 114 -5.58 17.02 10.29
C LEU A 114 -4.85 15.67 10.27
N ASN A 115 -3.86 15.49 9.37
CA ASN A 115 -3.19 14.23 9.06
C ASN A 115 -4.13 13.11 8.55
N LEU A 116 -5.26 13.49 7.95
CA LEU A 116 -6.21 12.55 7.33
C LEU A 116 -5.95 12.44 5.82
N VAL A 117 -6.20 11.27 5.26
CA VAL A 117 -6.08 10.96 3.82
C VAL A 117 -7.45 10.63 3.23
N GLY A 118 -7.71 11.08 2.00
CA GLY A 118 -8.96 10.79 1.30
C GLY A 118 -9.05 9.33 0.86
N SER A 119 -10.18 8.94 0.28
CA SER A 119 -10.40 7.56 -0.19
C SER A 119 -10.00 7.38 -1.64
N THR A 120 -10.28 8.37 -2.50
CA THR A 120 -10.01 8.34 -3.94
C THR A 120 -9.29 9.62 -4.38
N LEU A 121 -8.29 9.48 -5.26
CA LEU A 121 -7.46 10.58 -5.77
C LEU A 121 -7.17 10.43 -7.27
N ASP A 122 -6.76 11.53 -7.88
CA ASP A 122 -6.28 11.59 -9.26
C ASP A 122 -4.75 11.53 -9.32
N VAL A 123 -4.19 10.54 -10.03
CA VAL A 123 -2.73 10.30 -10.07
C VAL A 123 -1.94 11.31 -10.90
N LEU A 124 -2.59 12.06 -11.78
CA LEU A 124 -1.90 13.04 -12.63
C LEU A 124 -1.74 14.38 -11.93
N SER A 125 -2.81 14.86 -11.29
CA SER A 125 -2.86 16.13 -10.57
C SER A 125 -2.41 16.00 -9.12
N GLY A 126 -2.55 14.81 -8.51
CA GLY A 126 -2.24 14.59 -7.10
C GLY A 126 -3.24 15.29 -6.18
N ASN A 127 -4.50 15.36 -6.59
CA ASN A 127 -5.60 15.92 -5.82
C ASN A 127 -6.58 14.84 -5.36
N TRP A 128 -7.22 15.06 -4.21
CA TRP A 128 -8.31 14.21 -3.75
C TRP A 128 -9.57 14.45 -4.60
N ILE A 129 -10.20 13.34 -4.99
CA ILE A 129 -11.52 13.31 -5.64
C ILE A 129 -12.61 13.15 -4.58
N GLU A 130 -12.42 12.20 -3.65
CA GLU A 130 -13.33 11.94 -2.54
C GLU A 130 -12.70 12.34 -1.21
N TYR A 131 -13.41 13.21 -0.48
CA TYR A 131 -12.95 13.79 0.79
C TYR A 131 -13.60 13.11 2.00
N SER A 132 -14.68 12.34 1.82
CA SER A 132 -15.20 11.45 2.86
C SER A 132 -14.29 10.22 2.96
N SER A 133 -13.73 10.00 4.15
CA SER A 133 -12.79 8.91 4.38
C SER A 133 -12.90 8.36 5.79
N GLY A 134 -12.27 7.22 6.03
CA GLY A 134 -12.27 6.53 7.31
C GLY A 134 -11.11 5.55 7.42
N ILE A 135 -11.39 4.44 8.09
CA ILE A 135 -10.48 3.27 8.14
C ILE A 135 -10.96 2.13 7.24
N GLY A 136 -12.00 2.33 6.44
CA GLY A 136 -12.66 1.27 5.68
C GLY A 136 -12.09 1.04 4.28
N ALA A 137 -12.95 0.51 3.41
CA ALA A 137 -12.62 0.21 2.03
C ALA A 137 -11.95 1.40 1.33
N GLY A 138 -10.90 1.12 0.55
CA GLY A 138 -10.18 2.15 -0.21
C GLY A 138 -9.06 2.86 0.56
N VAL A 139 -8.96 2.66 1.88
CA VAL A 139 -7.93 3.27 2.75
C VAL A 139 -7.32 2.30 3.75
N ASP A 140 -8.07 1.29 4.20
CA ASP A 140 -7.69 0.24 5.16
C ASP A 140 -6.19 -0.13 5.19
N SER A 141 -5.72 -0.75 4.12
CA SER A 141 -4.42 -1.38 3.98
C SER A 141 -3.27 -0.38 3.90
N PHE A 142 -3.54 0.90 3.60
CA PHE A 142 -2.51 1.95 3.72
C PHE A 142 -2.00 2.03 5.16
N TYR A 143 -2.90 2.02 6.16
CA TYR A 143 -2.48 2.07 7.55
C TYR A 143 -1.76 0.80 7.99
N GLU A 144 -2.22 -0.38 7.53
CA GLU A 144 -1.53 -1.65 7.78
C GLU A 144 -0.11 -1.64 7.25
N TYR A 145 0.08 -1.13 6.03
CA TYR A 145 1.37 -1.14 5.36
C TYR A 145 2.38 -0.24 6.05
N LEU A 146 1.96 0.89 6.63
CA LEU A 146 2.87 1.76 7.38
C LEU A 146 3.47 1.01 8.58
N ILE A 147 2.65 0.43 9.46
CA ILE A 147 3.17 -0.27 10.64
C ILE A 147 3.93 -1.56 10.25
N LYS A 148 3.43 -2.31 9.26
CA LYS A 148 4.12 -3.52 8.78
C LYS A 148 5.45 -3.18 8.12
N ALA A 149 5.55 -2.06 7.41
CA ALA A 149 6.80 -1.61 6.80
C ALA A 149 7.82 -1.16 7.85
N TYR A 150 7.36 -0.50 8.93
CA TYR A 150 8.22 -0.22 10.08
C TYR A 150 8.82 -1.50 10.65
N ILE A 151 7.98 -2.51 10.92
CA ILE A 151 8.42 -3.81 11.47
C ILE A 151 9.38 -4.53 10.50
N LEU A 152 9.06 -4.54 9.21
CA LEU A 152 9.81 -5.32 8.23
C LEU A 152 11.12 -4.65 7.80
N PHE A 153 11.15 -3.32 7.72
CA PHE A 153 12.24 -2.56 7.13
C PHE A 153 12.98 -1.64 8.11
N GLY A 154 12.42 -1.37 9.29
CA GLY A 154 13.08 -0.68 10.40
C GLY A 154 13.29 0.83 10.23
N SER A 155 12.65 1.47 9.25
CA SER A 155 12.76 2.93 9.05
C SER A 155 11.71 3.68 9.86
N ASP A 156 12.14 4.59 10.73
CA ASP A 156 11.27 5.43 11.56
C ASP A 156 10.28 6.29 10.75
N GLU A 157 10.58 6.57 9.47
CA GLU A 157 9.66 7.28 8.59
C GLU A 157 8.29 6.59 8.50
N TYR A 158 8.26 5.25 8.45
CA TYR A 158 7.01 4.49 8.42
C TYR A 158 6.24 4.59 9.74
N TRP A 159 6.96 4.58 10.86
CA TRP A 159 6.38 4.75 12.19
C TRP A 159 5.81 6.15 12.36
N ASP A 160 6.52 7.20 11.97
CA ASP A 160 6.08 8.58 12.08
C ASP A 160 4.81 8.84 11.27
N MET A 161 4.75 8.29 10.05
CA MET A 161 3.54 8.30 9.22
C MET A 161 2.39 7.57 9.92
N PHE A 162 2.62 6.34 10.38
CA PHE A 162 1.59 5.52 11.04
C PHE A 162 1.07 6.20 12.30
N HIS A 163 1.95 6.67 13.18
CA HIS A 163 1.62 7.27 14.45
C HIS A 163 0.79 8.55 14.25
N SER A 164 1.20 9.41 13.31
CA SER A 164 0.45 10.63 12.97
C SER A 164 -0.96 10.31 12.44
N ALA A 165 -1.05 9.33 11.55
CA ALA A 165 -2.31 8.87 10.97
C ALA A 165 -3.21 8.22 12.04
N TYR A 166 -2.64 7.40 12.91
CA TYR A 166 -3.33 6.73 14.00
C TYR A 166 -3.98 7.73 14.96
N LEU A 167 -3.22 8.76 15.41
CA LEU A 167 -3.75 9.80 16.28
C LEU A 167 -4.90 10.57 15.62
N ALA A 168 -4.80 10.85 14.32
CA ALA A 168 -5.86 11.48 13.57
C ALA A 168 -7.12 10.60 13.49
N VAL A 169 -6.96 9.31 13.18
CA VAL A 169 -8.06 8.33 13.18
C VAL A 169 -8.75 8.27 14.55
N GLN A 170 -7.97 8.18 15.64
CA GLN A 170 -8.52 8.15 17.00
C GLN A 170 -9.30 9.42 17.35
N LYS A 171 -8.90 10.56 16.81
CA LYS A 171 -9.52 11.85 17.10
C LYS A 171 -10.78 12.11 16.28
N TYR A 172 -10.77 11.80 14.99
CA TYR A 172 -11.80 12.26 14.05
C TYR A 172 -12.76 11.16 13.57
N PHE A 173 -12.35 9.89 13.59
CA PHE A 173 -13.19 8.79 13.12
C PHE A 173 -13.81 7.99 14.26
N ARG A 174 -13.15 7.93 15.42
CA ARG A 174 -13.60 7.09 16.54
C ARG A 174 -14.81 7.68 17.25
N HIS A 175 -15.85 6.86 17.38
CA HIS A 175 -17.02 7.12 18.21
C HIS A 175 -17.34 5.90 19.08
N GLY A 176 -16.97 5.97 20.36
CA GLY A 176 -17.08 4.83 21.27
C GLY A 176 -16.21 3.65 20.80
N PRO A 177 -16.80 2.45 20.60
CA PRO A 177 -16.10 1.29 20.05
C PRO A 177 -16.07 1.26 18.51
N TRP A 178 -16.71 2.23 17.84
CA TRP A 178 -16.89 2.23 16.39
C TRP A 178 -16.08 3.33 15.71
N TYR A 179 -15.98 3.24 14.39
CA TYR A 179 -15.32 4.23 13.54
C TYR A 179 -16.26 4.63 12.40
N HIS A 180 -16.64 5.90 12.34
CA HIS A 180 -17.40 6.48 11.24
C HIS A 180 -16.47 7.14 10.22
N GLU A 181 -17.00 7.51 9.07
CA GLU A 181 -16.29 8.34 8.11
C GLU A 181 -16.41 9.83 8.47
N ALA A 182 -15.42 10.62 8.07
CA ALA A 182 -15.45 12.06 8.20
C ALA A 182 -14.83 12.75 6.97
N ASP A 183 -15.20 14.01 6.75
CA ASP A 183 -14.54 14.86 5.76
C ASP A 183 -13.10 15.14 6.23
N ILE A 184 -12.11 14.78 5.42
CA ILE A 184 -10.69 14.88 5.82
C ILE A 184 -10.23 16.31 6.08
N ARG A 185 -10.94 17.33 5.59
CA ARG A 185 -10.57 18.75 5.71
C ARG A 185 -11.09 19.35 7.01
N THR A 186 -12.30 18.97 7.42
CA THR A 186 -12.99 19.53 8.59
C THR A 186 -12.96 18.60 9.79
N GLY A 187 -12.84 17.29 9.57
CA GLY A 187 -12.98 16.25 10.59
C GLY A 187 -14.42 16.00 11.01
N GLU A 188 -15.41 16.59 10.31
CA GLU A 188 -16.83 16.39 10.60
C GLU A 188 -17.34 15.07 10.03
N ALA A 189 -18.14 14.35 10.82
CA ALA A 189 -18.70 13.07 10.45
C ALA A 189 -19.58 13.19 9.18
N THR A 190 -19.35 12.32 8.20
CA THR A 190 -20.08 12.28 6.93
C THR A 190 -21.06 11.11 6.88
N HIS A 191 -20.56 9.89 7.15
CA HIS A 191 -21.35 8.67 7.08
C HIS A 191 -21.14 7.77 8.31
N TRP A 192 -22.24 7.28 8.86
CA TRP A 192 -22.27 6.30 9.95
C TRP A 192 -22.44 4.88 9.41
N GLN A 193 -21.59 4.53 8.45
CA GLN A 193 -21.59 3.21 7.82
C GLN A 193 -20.46 2.37 8.40
N LEU A 194 -20.76 1.10 8.63
CA LEU A 194 -19.76 0.13 9.03
C LEU A 194 -19.62 -0.91 7.95
N THR A 195 -18.36 -1.20 7.61
CA THR A 195 -18.03 -2.25 6.64
C THR A 195 -17.21 -3.33 7.35
N SER A 196 -17.41 -4.57 6.95
CA SER A 196 -16.65 -5.71 7.50
C SER A 196 -15.14 -5.54 7.30
N LEU A 197 -14.72 -4.76 6.30
CA LEU A 197 -13.31 -4.46 6.05
C LEU A 197 -12.66 -3.64 7.16
N GLN A 198 -13.41 -2.88 7.96
CA GLN A 198 -12.85 -2.14 9.11
C GLN A 198 -12.42 -3.06 10.28
N ALA A 199 -12.82 -4.34 10.27
CA ALA A 199 -12.53 -5.28 11.35
C ALA A 199 -11.03 -5.64 11.48
N PHE A 200 -10.18 -5.27 10.52
CA PHE A 200 -8.72 -5.40 10.65
C PHE A 200 -8.13 -4.46 11.72
N TRP A 201 -8.77 -3.31 11.96
CA TRP A 201 -8.19 -2.20 12.68
C TRP A 201 -7.78 -2.53 14.13
N PRO A 202 -8.59 -3.24 14.94
CA PRO A 202 -8.14 -3.68 16.26
C PRO A 202 -6.88 -4.55 16.22
N GLY A 203 -6.70 -5.37 15.18
CA GLY A 203 -5.50 -6.19 14.99
C GLY A 203 -4.25 -5.35 14.71
N VAL A 204 -4.40 -4.20 14.05
CA VAL A 204 -3.30 -3.23 13.83
C VAL A 204 -2.88 -2.55 15.14
N GLN A 205 -3.79 -2.39 16.10
CA GLN A 205 -3.53 -1.68 17.35
C GLN A 205 -2.77 -2.49 18.40
N VAL A 206 -2.59 -3.79 18.18
CA VAL A 206 -1.87 -4.70 19.10
C VAL A 206 -0.49 -5.09 18.58
N CYS A 207 -0.10 -4.60 17.41
CA CYS A 207 1.26 -4.70 16.86
C CYS A 207 2.19 -3.72 17.57
#